data_AF-A0A2S0XH40-F1
#
_entry.id   AF-A0A2S0XH40-F1
#
_cell.length_a   1.000
_cell.length_b   1.000
_cell.length_c   1.000
_cell.angle_alpha   90.00
_cell.angle_beta   90.00
_cell.angle_gamma   90.00
#
_symmetry.space_group_name_H-M   'P 1'
#
loop_
_entity.id
_entity.type
_entity.pdbx_description
1 polymer ?
#
loop_
_entity_poly.entity_id
_entity_poly.type
_entity_poly.pdbx_seq_one_letter_code
_entity_poly.pdbx_strand_id
1 'polypeptide(L)' 'MIPDHARANFQTLLRAAESGDLALMECTDAATGEPRYVICAVGRDGGDYMFTPFGHLADGNPYDAYLPPNTGGEIAA' A
#
# COMPACT_ATOMS: atom_id res chain seq x y z
N MET A 1 -16.95 -7.21 -0.97
CA MET A 1 -17.13 -5.76 -0.77
C MET A 1 -15.91 -5.25 -0.02
N ILE A 2 -15.27 -4.16 -0.46
CA ILE A 2 -14.09 -3.59 0.23
C ILE A 2 -14.56 -2.89 1.53
N PRO A 3 -13.84 -2.96 2.67
CA PRO A 3 -14.20 -2.22 3.88
C PRO A 3 -14.03 -0.69 3.76
N ASP A 4 -14.77 0.09 4.55
CA ASP A 4 -14.73 1.56 4.46
C ASP A 4 -13.39 2.16 4.89
N HIS A 5 -12.73 1.59 5.91
CA HIS A 5 -11.39 2.03 6.31
C HIS A 5 -10.38 1.83 5.18
N ALA A 6 -10.49 0.73 4.42
CA ALA A 6 -9.60 0.46 3.28
C ALA A 6 -9.82 1.47 2.15
N ARG A 7 -11.08 1.83 1.87
CA ARG A 7 -11.40 2.91 0.92
C ARG A 7 -10.87 4.27 1.38
N ALA A 8 -11.05 4.61 2.66
CA ALA A 8 -10.57 5.87 3.21
C ALA A 8 -9.04 5.98 3.13
N ASN A 9 -8.32 4.91 3.49
CA ASN A 9 -6.87 4.84 3.36
C ASN A 9 -6.41 5.00 1.91
N PHE A 10 -7.09 4.34 0.96
CA PHE A 10 -6.79 4.50 -0.46
C PHE A 10 -6.98 5.95 -0.94
N GLN A 11 -8.03 6.63 -0.48
CA GLN A 11 -8.23 8.05 -0.80
C GLN A 11 -7.14 8.95 -0.22
N THR A 12 -6.66 8.67 0.99
CA THR A 12 -5.50 9.37 1.56
C THR A 12 -4.25 9.14 0.74
N LEU A 13 -4.01 7.90 0.29
CA LEU A 13 -2.87 7.57 -0.56
C LEU A 13 -2.91 8.33 -1.90
N LEU A 14 -4.08 8.44 -2.54
CA LEU A 14 -4.23 9.21 -3.79
C LEU A 14 -3.88 10.68 -3.59
N ARG A 15 -4.37 11.31 -2.52
CA ARG A 15 -4.07 12.71 -2.20
C ARG A 15 -2.58 12.94 -1.95
N ALA A 16 -1.93 12.03 -1.22
CA ALA A 16 -0.49 12.10 -1.01
C ALA A 16 0.29 11.93 -2.32
N ALA A 17 -0.15 11.04 -3.21
CA ALA A 17 0.44 10.88 -4.54
C ALA A 17 0.33 12.15 -5.38
N GLU A 18 -0.86 12.77 -5.42
CA GLU A 18 -1.11 14.02 -6.15
C GLU A 18 -0.21 15.17 -5.64
N SER A 19 0.02 15.23 -4.33
CA SER A 19 0.91 16.22 -3.71
C SER A 19 2.40 15.90 -3.83
N GLY A 20 2.78 14.70 -4.29
CA GLY A 20 4.17 14.24 -4.30
C GLY A 20 4.71 13.80 -2.93
N ASP A 21 3.82 13.59 -1.96
CA ASP A 21 4.11 13.26 -0.57
C ASP A 21 4.08 11.74 -0.32
N LEU A 22 4.62 10.95 -1.25
CA LEU A 22 4.81 9.51 -1.06
C LEU A 22 6.27 9.18 -0.77
N ALA A 23 6.46 8.28 0.18
CA ALA A 23 7.74 7.66 0.45
C ALA A 23 7.65 6.15 0.31
N LEU A 24 8.72 5.54 -0.23
CA LEU A 24 8.95 4.11 -0.16
C LEU A 24 10.03 3.87 0.90
N MET A 25 9.72 3.03 1.88
CA MET A 25 10.58 2.78 3.04
C MET A 25 10.81 1.29 3.22
N GLU A 26 12.04 0.88 3.51
CA GLU A 26 12.31 -0.46 4.04
C GLU A 26 11.89 -0.48 5.53
N CYS A 27 11.02 -1.40 5.90
CA CYS A 27 10.55 -1.61 7.26
C CYS A 27 10.73 -3.08 7.64
N THR A 28 10.98 -3.35 8.91
CA THR A 28 11.00 -4.72 9.43
C THR A 28 9.57 -5.14 9.79
N ASP A 29 9.09 -6.25 9.23
CA ASP A 29 7.82 -6.85 9.63
C ASP A 29 7.88 -7.20 11.12
N ALA A 30 6.94 -6.68 11.91
CA ALA A 30 6.97 -6.82 13.35
C ALA A 30 6.71 -8.25 13.84
N ALA A 31 6.08 -9.10 13.02
CA ALA A 31 5.79 -10.48 13.35
C ALA A 31 6.89 -11.44 12.90
N THR A 32 7.47 -11.24 11.71
CA THR A 32 8.44 -12.17 11.11
C THR A 32 9.90 -11.70 11.19
N GLY A 33 10.14 -10.39 11.35
CA GLY A 33 11.47 -9.80 11.31
C GLY A 33 12.03 -9.62 9.89
N GLU A 34 11.27 -9.91 8.85
CA GLU A 34 11.71 -9.78 7.46
C GLU A 34 11.61 -8.33 6.95
N PRO A 35 12.50 -7.89 6.05
CA PRO A 35 12.38 -6.58 5.41
C PRO A 35 11.19 -6.54 4.45
N ARG A 36 10.44 -5.44 4.49
CA ARG A 36 9.26 -5.14 3.65
C ARG A 36 9.38 -3.73 3.10
N TYR A 37 9.04 -3.53 1.84
CA TYR A 37 9.06 -2.20 1.21
C TYR A 37 7.68 -1.54 1.32
N VAL A 38 7.52 -0.65 2.29
CA VAL A 38 6.25 -0.04 2.69
C VAL A 38 6.03 1.30 1.98
N ILE A 39 4.84 1.46 1.41
CA ILE A 39 4.35 2.72 0.86
C ILE A 39 3.76 3.54 2.01
N CYS A 40 4.29 4.75 2.18
CA CYS A 40 3.87 5.68 3.21
C CYS A 40 3.39 7.00 2.58
N ALA A 41 2.33 7.59 3.13
CA ALA A 41 2.12 9.02 2.96
C ALA A 41 3.01 9.80 3.94
N VAL A 42 3.57 10.88 3.46
CA VAL A 42 4.39 11.81 4.20
C VAL A 42 3.53 12.98 4.64
N GLY A 43 3.41 13.17 5.95
CA GLY A 43 2.82 14.35 6.55
C GLY A 43 3.88 15.20 7.24
N ARG A 44 3.47 16.38 7.69
CA ARG A 44 4.25 17.20 8.62
C ARG A 44 3.42 17.47 9.86
N ASP A 45 4.01 17.28 11.03
CA ASP A 45 3.45 17.69 12.31
C ASP A 45 4.54 18.39 13.12
N GLY A 46 4.29 19.63 13.55
CA GLY A 46 5.26 20.40 14.34
C GLY A 46 6.61 20.69 13.66
N GLY A 47 6.76 20.43 12.36
CA GLY A 47 8.04 20.53 11.65
C GLY A 47 8.74 19.18 11.44
N ASP A 48 8.26 18.12 12.09
CA ASP A 48 8.74 16.75 11.91
C ASP A 48 7.97 16.05 10.78
N TYR A 49 8.66 15.12 10.11
CA TYR A 49 8.02 14.24 9.13
C TYR A 49 7.29 13.12 9.83
N MET A 50 6.02 12.94 9.48
CA MET A 50 5.21 11.81 9.92
C MET A 50 5.01 10.86 8.73
N PHE A 51 5.25 9.57 8.94
CA PHE A 51 5.07 8.54 7.92
C PHE A 51 3.89 7.66 8.29
N THR A 52 2.84 7.69 7.47
CA THR A 52 1.66 6.84 7.65
C THR A 52 1.76 5.65 6.69
N PRO A 53 2.03 4.42 7.16
CA PRO A 53 2.14 3.25 6.30
C PRO A 53 0.76 2.78 5.84
N PHE A 54 0.60 2.51 4.54
CA PHE A 54 -0.66 2.01 3.97
C PHE A 54 -0.60 0.56 3.50
N GLY A 55 0.58 0.08 3.13
CA GLY A 55 0.81 -1.28 2.67
C GLY A 55 2.23 -1.47 2.19
N HIS A 56 2.62 -2.70 1.90
CA HIS A 56 3.91 -3.02 1.33
C HIS A 56 3.78 -3.47 -0.13
N LEU A 57 4.84 -3.30 -0.90
CA LEU A 57 4.97 -3.92 -2.21
C LEU A 57 4.95 -5.44 -2.06
N ALA A 58 4.49 -6.13 -3.10
CA ALA A 58 4.67 -7.58 -3.16
C ALA A 58 6.16 -7.91 -3.14
N ASP A 59 6.57 -8.92 -2.37
CA ASP A 59 8.00 -9.28 -2.26
C ASP A 59 8.55 -9.88 -3.57
N GLY A 60 7.65 -10.29 -4.47
CA GLY A 60 7.98 -10.86 -5.77
C GLY A 60 6.92 -10.47 -6.80
N ASN A 61 6.71 -11.34 -7.78
CA ASN A 61 5.72 -11.13 -8.83
C ASN A 61 4.29 -11.08 -8.26
N PRO A 62 3.56 -9.95 -8.35
CA PRO A 62 2.21 -9.85 -7.80
C PRO A 62 1.21 -10.84 -8.40
N TYR A 63 1.43 -11.29 -9.65
CA TYR A 63 0.55 -12.25 -10.33
C TYR A 63 0.65 -13.67 -9.75
N ASP A 64 1.75 -13.99 -9.07
CA ASP A 64 1.89 -15.27 -8.34
C ASP A 64 1.22 -15.19 -6.96
N ALA A 65 1.06 -13.98 -6.41
CA ALA A 65 0.51 -13.73 -5.07
C ALA A 65 -1.01 -13.49 -5.07
N TYR A 66 -1.56 -12.91 -6.13
CA TYR A 66 -2.95 -12.48 -6.17
C TYR A 66 -3.68 -13.00 -7.41
N LEU A 67 -4.83 -13.65 -7.19
CA LEU A 67 -5.79 -13.88 -8.25
C LEU A 67 -6.58 -12.58 -8.52
N PRO A 68 -6.90 -12.26 -9.78
CA PRO A 68 -7.77 -11.14 -10.08
C PRO A 68 -9.13 -11.34 -9.39
N PRO A 69 -9.84 -10.25 -9.04
CA PRO A 69 -11.20 -10.37 -8.54
C PRO A 69 -12.00 -11.19 -9.54
N ASN A 70 -12.69 -12.23 -9.07
CA ASN A 70 -13.46 -13.15 -9.92
C ASN A 70 -14.49 -12.32 -10.72
N THR A 71 -14.12 -11.97 -11.94
CA THR A 71 -14.98 -11.30 -12.90
C THR A 71 -15.66 -12.49 -13.55
N GLY A 72 -16.91 -12.79 -13.17
CA GLY A 72 -17.60 -13.93 -13.76
C GLY A 72 -17.60 -13.80 -15.28
N GLY A 73 -16.74 -14.55 -15.98
CA GLY A 73 -16.63 -14.56 -17.43
C GLY A 73 -15.20 -14.46 -17.96
N GLU A 74 -14.68 -15.62 -18.35
CA GLU A 74 -13.71 -15.85 -19.43
C GLU A 74 -12.23 -15.52 -19.18
N ILE A 75 -11.51 -16.53 -18.66
CA ILE A 75 -10.19 -16.84 -19.20
C ILE A 75 -10.37 -17.51 -20.56
N ALA A 76 -10.29 -16.74 -21.64
CA ALA A 76 -10.04 -17.29 -22.96
C ALA A 76 -8.55 -17.63 -23.08
N ALA A 77 -8.25 -18.93 -23.06
CA ALA A 77 -7.07 -19.52 -23.68
C ALA A 77 -7.54 -20.70 -24.53
#